data_AF-A0AAD3X2G8-F1
#
_entry.id   AF-A0AAD3X2G8-F1
#
_cell.length_a   1.000
_cell.length_b   1.000
_cell.length_c   1.000
_cell.angle_alpha   90.00
_cell.angle_beta   90.00
_cell.angle_gamma   90.00
#
_symmetry.space_group_name_H-M   'P 1'
#
loop_
_entity.id
_entity.type
_entity.pdbx_description
1 polymer ?
#
loop_
_entity_poly.entity_id
_entity_poly.type
_entity_poly.pdbx_seq_one_letter_code
_entity_poly.pdbx_strand_id
1 'polypeptide(L)'
;MSDDTGILLFLAAGALVLVLIVVFGVLSSRKKSKATTRTWSVRTGWIGEQPFLESSDLAPDDKRQEELFRQTYPIGGTVTVAITDDQGERAEHEVHVSRIGRSLRAGFPQAKIGLSAYFREWEGSEFPAVFPVKGSDKIVEIALDADGVTARDAAGAIVFTSPWSTLLFSNGPDIVLAGGTGKTVRVEYKDGDALEELLIKYGTLKQMHF
;
A
#
# COMPACT_ATOMS: atom_id res chain seq x y z
N MET A 1 -34.79 3.32 59.33
CA MET A 1 -34.69 3.91 57.98
C MET A 1 -36.09 3.82 57.39
N SER A 2 -36.70 4.94 57.01
CA SER A 2 -38.03 4.94 56.40
C SER A 2 -37.96 4.21 55.06
N ASP A 3 -38.97 3.39 54.75
CA ASP A 3 -39.07 2.60 53.50
C ASP A 3 -38.82 3.44 52.25
N ASP A 4 -39.17 4.73 52.28
CA ASP A 4 -38.94 5.69 51.20
C ASP A 4 -37.45 5.90 50.84
N THR A 5 -36.55 5.79 51.82
CA THR A 5 -35.11 5.95 51.59
C THR A 5 -34.53 4.76 50.81
N GLY A 6 -35.02 3.55 51.08
CA GLY A 6 -34.61 2.33 50.38
C GLY A 6 -35.09 2.34 48.92
N ILE A 7 -36.32 2.79 48.69
CA ILE A 7 -36.90 2.93 47.36
C ILE A 7 -36.15 3.99 46.53
N LEU A 8 -35.84 5.15 47.13
CA LEU A 8 -35.07 6.21 46.47
C LEU A 8 -33.66 5.76 46.07
N LEU A 9 -32.96 5.00 46.93
CA LEU A 9 -31.64 4.45 46.62
C LEU A 9 -31.71 3.43 45.48
N PHE A 10 -32.76 2.60 45.44
CA PHE A 10 -32.94 1.62 44.38
C PHE A 10 -33.27 2.27 43.02
N LEU A 11 -34.11 3.31 43.03
CA LEU A 11 -34.40 4.13 41.84
C LEU A 11 -33.16 4.87 41.34
N ALA A 12 -32.38 5.46 42.24
CA ALA A 12 -31.13 6.14 41.90
C ALA A 12 -30.09 5.17 41.31
N ALA A 13 -29.95 3.98 41.88
CA ALA A 13 -29.08 2.93 41.36
C ALA A 13 -29.55 2.44 39.98
N GLY A 14 -30.86 2.23 39.80
CA GLY A 14 -31.43 1.83 38.51
C GLY A 14 -31.23 2.88 37.41
N ALA A 15 -31.43 4.16 37.74
CA ALA A 15 -31.17 5.26 36.82
C ALA A 15 -29.69 5.35 36.43
N LEU A 16 -28.77 5.18 37.40
CA LEU A 16 -27.33 5.18 37.14
C LEU A 16 -26.91 4.05 36.18
N VAL A 17 -27.44 2.84 36.38
CA VAL A 17 -27.14 1.69 35.51
C VAL A 17 -27.64 1.95 34.09
N LEU A 18 -28.84 2.50 33.92
CA LEU A 18 -29.38 2.87 32.60
C LEU A 18 -28.50 3.92 31.91
N VAL A 19 -28.08 4.96 32.63
CA VAL A 19 -27.17 5.98 32.09
C VAL A 19 -25.85 5.35 31.64
N LEU A 20 -25.26 4.46 32.45
CA LEU A 20 -24.02 3.78 32.09
C LEU A 20 -24.21 2.91 30.83
N ILE A 21 -25.28 2.12 30.71
CA ILE A 21 -25.54 1.30 29.53
C ILE A 21 -25.66 2.17 28.28
N VAL A 22 -26.38 3.30 28.35
CA VAL A 22 -26.52 4.22 27.21
C VAL A 22 -25.17 4.84 26.85
N VAL A 23 -24.40 5.31 27.83
CA VAL A 23 -23.07 5.91 27.59
C VAL A 23 -22.11 4.89 26.99
N PHE A 24 -22.02 3.68 27.55
CA PHE A 24 -21.20 2.60 27.01
C PHE A 24 -21.67 2.15 25.63
N GLY A 25 -22.99 2.10 25.38
CA GLY A 25 -23.56 1.77 24.08
C GLY A 25 -23.21 2.81 23.01
N VAL A 26 -23.29 4.11 23.34
CA VAL A 26 -22.94 5.22 22.44
C VAL A 26 -21.43 5.27 22.19
N LEU A 27 -20.60 5.12 23.22
CA LEU A 27 -19.14 5.08 23.07
C LEU A 27 -18.70 3.88 22.24
N SER A 28 -19.27 2.70 22.49
CA SER A 28 -19.02 1.48 21.72
C SER A 28 -19.44 1.63 20.26
N SER A 29 -20.63 2.19 20.00
CA SER A 29 -21.13 2.43 18.64
C SER A 29 -20.28 3.45 17.88
N ARG A 30 -19.85 4.55 18.53
CA ARG A 30 -18.93 5.54 17.94
C ARG A 30 -17.57 4.93 17.63
N LYS A 31 -17.02 4.10 18.52
CA LYS A 31 -15.76 3.38 18.29
C LYS A 31 -15.89 2.40 17.12
N LYS A 32 -17.01 1.68 17.04
CA LYS A 32 -17.31 0.75 15.93
C LYS A 32 -17.48 1.49 14.59
N SER A 33 -18.19 2.61 14.59
CA SER A 33 -18.36 3.46 13.41
C SER A 33 -17.03 4.03 12.91
N LYS A 34 -16.20 4.59 13.80
CA LYS A 34 -14.84 5.04 13.45
C LYS A 34 -13.96 3.91 12.90
N ALA A 35 -14.13 2.69 13.40
CA ALA A 35 -13.41 1.52 12.90
C ALA A 35 -13.89 1.07 11.50
N THR A 36 -15.01 1.57 10.99
CA THR A 36 -15.55 1.20 9.67
C THR A 36 -15.44 2.30 8.61
N THR A 37 -15.15 3.54 9.02
CA THR A 37 -15.02 4.66 8.09
C THR A 37 -13.64 4.69 7.43
N ARG A 38 -13.60 4.82 6.11
CA ARG A 38 -12.37 5.05 5.34
C ARG A 38 -11.83 6.45 5.66
N THR A 39 -10.53 6.55 5.97
CA THR A 39 -9.87 7.83 6.25
C THR A 39 -8.95 8.29 5.12
N TRP A 40 -8.90 7.53 4.03
CA TRP A 40 -8.07 7.79 2.87
C TRP A 40 -8.92 8.22 1.67
N SER A 41 -8.31 9.00 0.78
CA SER A 41 -8.79 9.24 -0.58
C SER A 41 -7.92 8.48 -1.58
N VAL A 42 -8.39 8.38 -2.84
CA VAL A 42 -7.59 7.83 -3.93
C VAL A 42 -7.39 8.85 -5.03
N ARG A 43 -6.25 8.79 -5.71
CA ARG A 43 -5.95 9.50 -6.96
C ARG A 43 -5.46 8.51 -8.00
N THR A 44 -5.55 8.89 -9.27
CA THR A 44 -4.98 8.10 -10.37
C THR A 44 -3.49 8.43 -10.51
N GLY A 45 -2.65 7.41 -10.43
CA GLY A 45 -1.22 7.45 -10.78
C GLY A 45 -0.99 6.71 -12.11
N TRP A 46 0.23 6.83 -12.66
CA TRP A 46 0.59 6.24 -13.94
C TRP A 46 1.97 5.57 -13.91
N ILE A 47 2.08 4.39 -14.53
CA ILE A 47 3.35 3.70 -14.81
C ILE A 47 3.41 3.49 -16.32
N GLY A 48 4.14 4.36 -17.03
CA GLY A 48 4.00 4.44 -18.48
C GLY A 48 2.53 4.70 -18.85
N GLU A 49 1.94 3.82 -19.65
CA GLU A 49 0.55 3.89 -20.08
C GLU A 49 -0.45 3.19 -19.13
N GLN A 50 0.04 2.57 -18.04
CA GLN A 50 -0.84 1.90 -17.08
C GLN A 50 -1.35 2.90 -16.03
N PRO A 51 -2.66 3.14 -15.92
CA PRO A 51 -3.25 3.81 -14.78
C PRO A 51 -3.32 2.88 -13.56
N PHE A 52 -3.18 3.43 -12.37
CA PHE A 52 -3.44 2.74 -11.10
C PHE A 52 -4.07 3.68 -10.09
N LEU A 53 -4.71 3.13 -9.05
CA LEU A 53 -5.22 3.95 -7.95
C LEU A 53 -4.24 3.96 -6.80
N GLU A 54 -3.93 5.15 -6.31
CA GLU A 54 -3.03 5.38 -5.19
C GLU A 54 -3.79 6.00 -4.02
N SER A 55 -3.64 5.45 -2.82
CA SER A 55 -4.21 6.04 -1.61
C SER A 55 -3.43 7.27 -1.16
N SER A 56 -4.11 8.18 -0.46
CA SER A 56 -3.42 9.15 0.40
C SER A 56 -2.60 8.45 1.49
N ASP A 57 -1.69 9.19 2.12
CA ASP A 57 -0.82 8.67 3.18
C ASP A 57 -1.59 8.06 4.35
N LEU A 58 -1.13 6.89 4.78
CA LEU A 58 -1.64 6.15 5.94
C LEU A 58 -0.56 5.99 7.00
N ALA A 59 -1.00 5.81 8.24
CA ALA A 59 -0.11 5.40 9.32
C ALA A 59 0.35 3.93 9.09
N PRO A 60 1.63 3.60 9.26
CA PRO A 60 2.17 2.27 8.94
C PRO A 60 1.55 1.11 9.74
N ASP A 61 1.04 1.41 10.93
CA ASP A 61 0.44 0.48 11.88
C ASP A 61 -1.10 0.43 11.79
N ASP A 62 -1.72 1.24 10.93
CA ASP A 62 -3.17 1.25 10.73
C ASP A 62 -3.63 0.09 9.83
N LYS A 63 -3.54 -1.12 10.38
CA LYS A 63 -3.97 -2.36 9.72
C LYS A 63 -5.44 -2.33 9.32
N ARG A 64 -6.26 -1.54 10.00
CA ARG A 64 -7.70 -1.47 9.72
C ARG A 64 -7.97 -0.70 8.44
N GLN A 65 -7.29 0.42 8.23
CA GLN A 65 -7.42 1.16 6.97
C GLN A 65 -6.87 0.36 5.78
N GLU A 66 -5.79 -0.40 5.98
CA GLU A 66 -5.30 -1.33 4.95
C GLU A 66 -6.33 -2.42 4.62
N GLU A 67 -6.94 -3.03 5.63
CA GLU A 67 -8.02 -4.01 5.42
C GLU A 67 -9.21 -3.38 4.69
N LEU A 68 -9.63 -2.18 5.08
CA LEU A 68 -10.70 -1.44 4.39
C LEU A 68 -10.35 -1.15 2.92
N PHE A 69 -9.08 -0.83 2.62
CA PHE A 69 -8.63 -0.66 1.24
C PHE A 69 -8.76 -1.96 0.45
N ARG A 70 -8.29 -3.09 1.00
CA ARG A 70 -8.40 -4.42 0.37
C ARG A 70 -9.84 -4.88 0.19
N GLN A 71 -10.74 -4.53 1.12
CA GLN A 71 -12.18 -4.78 1.00
C GLN A 71 -12.83 -3.89 -0.08
N THR A 72 -12.29 -2.70 -0.31
CA THR A 72 -12.80 -1.76 -1.32
C THR A 72 -12.33 -2.11 -2.72
N TYR A 73 -11.09 -2.58 -2.84
CA TYR A 73 -10.44 -2.97 -4.09
C TYR A 73 -10.05 -4.45 -4.02
N PRO A 74 -11.01 -5.39 -3.93
CA PRO A 74 -10.69 -6.80 -3.80
C PRO A 74 -9.99 -7.31 -5.06
N ILE A 75 -8.92 -8.08 -4.90
CA ILE A 75 -8.23 -8.73 -6.02
C ILE A 75 -9.21 -9.64 -6.77
N GLY A 76 -9.29 -9.49 -8.08
CA GLY A 76 -10.25 -10.14 -8.96
C GLY A 76 -11.62 -9.45 -9.02
N GLY A 77 -11.85 -8.42 -8.22
CA GLY A 77 -13.06 -7.59 -8.26
C GLY A 77 -12.98 -6.49 -9.31
N THR A 78 -14.15 -5.97 -9.64
CA THR A 78 -14.35 -4.95 -10.67
C THR A 78 -14.59 -3.60 -10.02
N VAL A 79 -13.94 -2.56 -10.55
CA VAL A 79 -14.08 -1.18 -10.08
C VAL A 79 -14.19 -0.22 -11.26
N THR A 80 -14.93 0.87 -11.07
CA THR A 80 -15.01 1.96 -12.04
C THR A 80 -13.95 2.99 -11.71
N VAL A 81 -13.07 3.28 -12.66
CA VAL A 81 -12.02 4.29 -12.53
C VAL A 81 -12.21 5.35 -13.59
N ALA A 82 -12.05 6.60 -13.18
CA ALA A 82 -12.07 7.71 -14.11
C ALA A 82 -10.65 7.96 -14.60
N ILE A 83 -10.40 7.63 -15.87
CA ILE A 83 -9.10 7.80 -16.54
C ILE A 83 -9.22 9.03 -17.43
N THR A 84 -8.20 9.88 -17.39
CA THR A 84 -8.07 10.98 -18.35
C THR A 84 -7.38 10.42 -19.59
N ASP A 85 -8.06 10.49 -20.73
CA ASP A 85 -7.49 10.05 -22.00
C ASP A 85 -6.44 11.06 -22.54
N ASP A 86 -5.85 10.71 -23.68
CA ASP A 86 -4.86 11.51 -24.40
C ASP A 86 -5.39 12.86 -24.89
N GLN A 87 -6.71 13.05 -24.87
CA GLN A 87 -7.42 14.27 -25.27
C GLN A 87 -7.78 15.14 -24.05
N GLY A 88 -7.47 14.68 -22.83
CA GLY A 88 -7.77 15.38 -21.59
C GLY A 88 -9.21 15.16 -21.09
N GLU A 89 -9.99 14.32 -21.77
CA GLU A 89 -11.36 14.00 -21.39
C GLU A 89 -11.35 12.90 -20.33
N ARG A 90 -12.21 13.06 -19.32
CA ARG A 90 -12.29 12.12 -18.20
C ARG A 90 -13.39 11.11 -18.47
N ALA A 91 -12.99 9.90 -18.86
CA ALA A 91 -13.91 8.79 -19.11
C ALA A 91 -13.90 7.79 -17.96
N GLU A 92 -15.06 7.21 -17.66
CA GLU A 92 -15.18 6.11 -16.70
C GLU A 92 -14.94 4.78 -17.40
N HIS A 93 -14.02 3.99 -16.85
CA HIS A 93 -13.66 2.66 -17.33
C HIS A 93 -13.91 1.64 -16.23
N GLU A 94 -14.56 0.55 -16.60
CA GLU A 94 -14.67 -0.62 -15.74
C GLU A 94 -13.41 -1.47 -15.88
N VAL A 95 -12.70 -1.67 -14.77
CA VAL A 95 -11.40 -2.36 -14.73
C VAL A 95 -11.36 -3.42 -13.63
N HIS A 96 -10.49 -4.40 -13.76
CA HIS A 96 -10.36 -5.49 -12.79
C HIS A 96 -9.10 -5.31 -11.95
N VAL A 97 -9.25 -5.31 -10.63
CA VAL A 97 -8.11 -5.23 -9.72
C VAL A 97 -7.30 -6.53 -9.82
N SER A 98 -6.03 -6.44 -10.24
CA SER A 98 -5.11 -7.58 -10.30
C SER A 98 -4.23 -7.69 -9.07
N ARG A 99 -3.79 -6.55 -8.53
CA ARG A 99 -2.79 -6.48 -7.44
C ARG A 99 -3.05 -5.32 -6.51
N ILE A 100 -2.53 -5.47 -5.29
CA ILE A 100 -2.49 -4.40 -4.30
C ILE A 100 -1.05 -4.24 -3.84
N GLY A 101 -0.47 -3.06 -4.12
CA GLY A 101 0.86 -2.67 -3.70
C GLY A 101 0.84 -1.98 -2.34
N ARG A 102 1.97 -2.05 -1.65
CA ARG A 102 2.22 -1.30 -0.41
C ARG A 102 3.59 -0.66 -0.52
N SER A 103 3.67 0.64 -0.27
CA SER A 103 4.90 1.43 -0.40
C SER A 103 5.16 2.27 0.85
N LEU A 104 6.43 2.59 1.12
CA LEU A 104 6.80 3.60 2.09
C LEU A 104 6.73 4.99 1.43
N ARG A 105 5.91 5.90 1.98
CA ARG A 105 5.78 7.29 1.52
C ARG A 105 6.69 8.26 2.28
N ALA A 106 6.95 7.94 3.54
CA ALA A 106 7.89 8.67 4.37
C ALA A 106 8.60 7.73 5.33
N GLY A 107 9.86 8.02 5.65
CA GLY A 107 10.69 7.25 6.58
C GLY A 107 10.45 7.62 8.06
N PHE A 108 11.04 6.84 8.97
CA PHE A 108 11.01 7.11 10.40
C PHE A 108 11.67 8.46 10.73
N PRO A 109 11.17 9.26 11.71
CA PRO A 109 10.10 8.96 12.67
C PRO A 109 8.68 9.24 12.15
N GLN A 110 8.53 9.92 11.02
CA GLN A 110 7.23 10.26 10.42
C GLN A 110 6.84 9.23 9.36
N ALA A 111 6.97 7.94 9.69
CA ALA A 111 6.77 6.90 8.71
C ALA A 111 5.32 6.93 8.21
N LYS A 112 5.15 6.90 6.89
CA LYS A 112 3.85 6.84 6.20
C LYS A 112 3.90 5.75 5.16
N ILE A 113 2.76 5.09 4.94
CA ILE A 113 2.62 4.11 3.86
C ILE A 113 1.57 4.58 2.85
N GLY A 114 1.75 4.16 1.60
CA GLY A 114 0.77 4.26 0.54
C GLY A 114 0.28 2.86 0.15
N LEU A 115 -0.95 2.78 -0.34
CA LEU A 115 -1.52 1.58 -0.94
C LEU A 115 -1.85 1.88 -2.39
N SER A 116 -1.52 0.94 -3.28
CA SER A 116 -1.82 1.05 -4.71
C SER A 116 -2.74 -0.10 -5.12
N ALA A 117 -3.71 0.13 -5.99
CA ALA A 117 -4.48 -0.91 -6.66
C ALA A 117 -4.19 -0.87 -8.16
N TYR A 118 -3.73 -1.99 -8.71
CA TYR A 118 -3.36 -2.13 -10.12
C TYR A 118 -4.38 -2.97 -10.87
N PHE A 119 -4.43 -2.77 -12.18
CA PHE A 119 -5.48 -3.31 -13.03
C PHE A 119 -4.96 -4.38 -14.00
N ARG A 120 -5.79 -5.40 -14.20
CA ARG A 120 -5.47 -6.58 -15.03
C ARG A 120 -5.27 -6.23 -16.49
N GLU A 121 -5.99 -5.22 -16.98
CA GLU A 121 -6.04 -4.82 -18.38
C GLU A 121 -4.66 -4.40 -18.93
N TRP A 122 -3.76 -3.99 -18.03
CA TRP A 122 -2.37 -3.61 -18.35
C TRP A 122 -1.34 -4.57 -17.76
N GLU A 123 -1.76 -5.70 -17.16
CA GLU A 123 -0.82 -6.62 -16.52
C GLU A 123 0.23 -7.12 -17.52
N GLY A 124 1.50 -6.85 -17.24
CA GLY A 124 2.63 -7.26 -18.07
C GLY A 124 2.95 -6.31 -19.23
N SER A 125 2.14 -5.28 -19.50
CA SER A 125 2.47 -4.30 -20.55
C SER A 125 3.69 -3.43 -20.21
N GLU A 126 4.10 -3.43 -18.94
CA GLU A 126 5.27 -2.69 -18.48
C GLU A 126 6.59 -3.41 -18.75
N PHE A 127 6.53 -4.65 -19.24
CA PHE A 127 7.70 -5.48 -19.48
C PHE A 127 7.95 -5.71 -20.98
N PRO A 128 9.22 -5.84 -21.39
CA PRO A 128 10.44 -5.68 -20.57
C PRO A 128 10.73 -4.21 -20.27
N ALA A 129 11.33 -3.93 -19.11
CA ALA A 129 11.79 -2.60 -18.74
C ALA A 129 13.25 -2.63 -18.28
N VAL A 130 14.01 -1.59 -18.64
CA VAL A 130 15.42 -1.47 -18.29
C VAL A 130 15.69 -0.06 -17.75
N PHE A 131 16.30 0.01 -16.58
CA PHE A 131 16.55 1.26 -15.88
C PHE A 131 18.05 1.44 -15.61
N PRO A 132 18.64 2.56 -16.05
CA PRO A 132 19.98 2.93 -15.63
C PRO A 132 19.96 3.32 -14.15
N VAL A 133 20.85 2.73 -13.36
CA VAL A 133 20.93 2.96 -11.91
C VAL A 133 22.38 3.17 -11.48
N LYS A 134 22.58 3.62 -10.24
CA LYS A 134 23.89 3.59 -9.60
C LYS A 134 23.77 2.76 -8.32
N GLY A 135 24.27 1.53 -8.36
CA GLY A 135 24.11 0.60 -7.26
C GLY A 135 25.40 0.18 -6.57
N SER A 136 25.23 -0.53 -5.46
CA SER A 136 26.29 -1.31 -4.82
C SER A 136 26.90 -2.30 -5.82
N ASP A 137 28.10 -2.79 -5.53
CA ASP A 137 28.74 -3.85 -6.32
C ASP A 137 28.91 -3.51 -7.82
N LYS A 138 29.01 -2.21 -8.14
CA LYS A 138 29.14 -1.69 -9.51
C LYS A 138 27.93 -1.97 -10.41
N ILE A 139 26.75 -2.15 -9.82
CA ILE A 139 25.50 -2.26 -10.58
C ILE A 139 25.25 -0.94 -11.31
N VAL A 140 24.98 -1.04 -12.62
CA VAL A 140 24.65 0.12 -13.48
C VAL A 140 23.28 0.00 -14.15
N GLU A 141 22.67 -1.19 -14.12
CA GLU A 141 21.43 -1.48 -14.80
C GLU A 141 20.55 -2.40 -13.96
N ILE A 142 19.24 -2.12 -13.93
CA ILE A 142 18.20 -3.05 -13.51
C ILE A 142 17.27 -3.34 -14.69
N ALA A 143 17.17 -4.61 -15.06
CA ALA A 143 16.21 -5.12 -16.02
C ALA A 143 15.07 -5.85 -15.29
N LEU A 144 13.85 -5.58 -15.71
CA LEU A 144 12.61 -6.16 -15.20
C LEU A 144 11.87 -6.86 -16.33
N ASP A 145 11.39 -8.07 -16.08
CA ASP A 145 10.56 -8.83 -17.01
C ASP A 145 9.45 -9.59 -16.27
N ALA A 146 8.74 -10.46 -16.97
CA ALA A 146 7.66 -11.25 -16.38
C ALA A 146 8.14 -12.22 -15.28
N ASP A 147 9.42 -12.61 -15.30
CA ASP A 147 9.97 -13.60 -14.37
C ASP A 147 10.54 -12.94 -13.12
N GLY A 148 11.14 -11.75 -13.24
CA GLY A 148 11.67 -11.04 -12.09
C GLY A 148 12.57 -9.84 -12.40
N VAL A 149 13.57 -9.70 -11.53
CA VAL A 149 14.53 -8.61 -11.52
C VAL A 149 15.92 -9.16 -11.79
N THR A 150 16.67 -8.50 -12.67
CA THR A 150 18.07 -8.78 -12.91
C THR A 150 18.87 -7.48 -12.85
N ALA A 151 19.90 -7.43 -12.00
CA ALA A 151 20.83 -6.30 -11.92
C ALA A 151 22.16 -6.67 -12.58
N ARG A 152 22.70 -5.78 -13.40
CA ARG A 152 23.95 -5.99 -14.14
C ARG A 152 25.00 -4.91 -13.85
N ASP A 153 26.26 -5.31 -13.91
CA ASP A 153 27.39 -4.39 -13.89
C ASP A 153 27.69 -3.82 -15.29
N ALA A 154 28.68 -2.92 -15.38
CA ALA A 154 29.07 -2.30 -16.64
C ALA A 154 29.66 -3.26 -17.69
N ALA A 155 30.05 -4.47 -17.29
CA ALA A 155 30.50 -5.53 -18.20
C ALA A 155 29.33 -6.42 -18.68
N GLY A 156 28.10 -6.16 -18.20
CA GLY A 156 26.91 -6.96 -18.47
C GLY A 156 26.80 -8.22 -17.61
N ALA A 157 27.66 -8.39 -16.61
CA ALA A 157 27.62 -9.55 -15.72
C ALA A 157 26.44 -9.41 -14.74
N ILE A 158 25.74 -10.52 -14.49
CA ILE A 158 24.65 -10.56 -13.52
C ILE A 158 25.23 -10.48 -12.11
N VAL A 159 24.86 -9.42 -11.38
CA VAL A 159 25.28 -9.19 -9.99
C VAL A 159 24.19 -9.64 -9.01
N PHE A 160 22.93 -9.50 -9.41
CA PHE A 160 21.77 -9.89 -8.62
C PHE A 160 20.65 -10.37 -9.54
N THR A 161 19.93 -11.39 -9.12
CA THR A 161 18.69 -11.81 -9.78
C THR A 161 17.73 -12.36 -8.74
N SER A 162 16.44 -12.07 -8.91
CA SER A 162 15.39 -12.60 -8.05
C SER A 162 14.08 -12.71 -8.83
N PRO A 163 13.36 -13.85 -8.74
CA PRO A 163 12.00 -13.90 -9.24
C PRO A 163 11.07 -13.04 -8.38
N TRP A 164 9.98 -12.54 -8.97
CA TRP A 164 8.99 -11.69 -8.27
C TRP A 164 8.45 -12.33 -6.99
N SER A 165 8.23 -13.65 -7.00
CA SER A 165 7.69 -14.42 -5.87
C SER A 165 8.55 -14.39 -4.62
N THR A 166 9.84 -14.10 -4.75
CA THR A 166 10.80 -14.03 -3.62
C THR A 166 11.44 -12.66 -3.46
N LEU A 167 11.16 -11.72 -4.37
CA LEU A 167 11.73 -10.39 -4.34
C LEU A 167 11.18 -9.61 -3.15
N LEU A 168 12.09 -9.21 -2.28
CA LEU A 168 11.84 -8.27 -1.21
C LEU A 168 12.44 -6.92 -1.60
N PHE A 169 11.68 -5.85 -1.41
CA PHE A 169 12.19 -4.51 -1.61
C PHE A 169 11.94 -3.64 -0.38
N SER A 170 12.79 -2.63 -0.21
CA SER A 170 12.57 -1.52 0.72
C SER A 170 12.80 -0.24 -0.07
N ASN A 171 11.81 0.64 -0.08
CA ASN A 171 11.90 1.97 -0.69
C ASN A 171 12.16 3.03 0.39
N GLY A 172 12.98 4.03 0.06
CA GLY A 172 13.51 5.06 0.95
C GLY A 172 14.31 6.07 0.11
N PRO A 173 15.41 6.66 0.63
CA PRO A 173 16.32 7.45 -0.22
C PRO A 173 16.96 6.61 -1.35
N ASP A 174 17.18 5.32 -1.07
CA ASP A 174 17.67 4.33 -2.01
C ASP A 174 16.65 3.17 -2.08
N ILE A 175 16.65 2.43 -3.20
CA ILE A 175 15.95 1.15 -3.28
C ILE A 175 16.89 0.05 -2.80
N VAL A 176 16.43 -0.75 -1.85
CA VAL A 176 17.12 -1.97 -1.43
C VAL A 176 16.37 -3.18 -1.95
N LEU A 177 17.09 -4.09 -2.61
CA LEU A 177 16.56 -5.34 -3.13
C LEU A 177 17.20 -6.53 -2.41
N ALA A 178 16.39 -7.49 -2.01
CA ALA A 178 16.80 -8.76 -1.44
C ALA A 178 15.90 -9.89 -1.97
N GLY A 179 16.30 -11.13 -1.72
CA GLY A 179 15.65 -12.29 -2.33
C GLY A 179 16.48 -12.86 -3.49
N GLY A 180 16.10 -14.01 -4.01
CA GLY A 180 16.87 -14.68 -5.07
C GLY A 180 18.23 -15.21 -4.60
N THR A 181 19.33 -14.62 -5.09
CA THR A 181 20.73 -15.10 -4.90
C THR A 181 21.26 -15.05 -3.46
N GLY A 182 20.42 -14.72 -2.47
CA GLY A 182 20.80 -14.61 -1.06
C GLY A 182 21.61 -13.35 -0.73
N LYS A 183 21.80 -12.46 -1.71
CA LYS A 183 22.47 -11.18 -1.54
C LYS A 183 21.45 -10.05 -1.40
N THR A 184 21.86 -8.99 -0.72
CA THR A 184 21.13 -7.71 -0.71
C THR A 184 21.93 -6.67 -1.50
N VAL A 185 21.26 -5.95 -2.39
CA VAL A 185 21.85 -4.88 -3.20
C VAL A 185 21.10 -3.58 -2.97
N ARG A 186 21.81 -2.47 -3.11
CA ARG A 186 21.27 -1.12 -2.95
C ARG A 186 21.44 -0.36 -4.25
N VAL A 187 20.41 0.34 -4.70
CA VAL A 187 20.46 1.13 -5.92
C VAL A 187 19.91 2.54 -5.68
N GLU A 188 20.70 3.53 -6.09
CA GLU A 188 20.26 4.90 -6.32
C GLU A 188 19.67 4.99 -7.73
N TYR A 189 18.61 5.77 -7.88
CA TYR A 189 17.94 6.00 -9.15
C TYR A 189 17.69 7.49 -9.33
N LYS A 190 17.92 8.01 -10.53
CA LYS A 190 17.79 9.45 -10.82
C LYS A 190 16.35 9.91 -11.12
N ASP A 191 15.57 9.08 -11.82
CA ASP A 191 14.26 9.43 -12.41
C ASP A 191 13.21 8.30 -12.23
N GLY A 192 13.26 7.60 -11.10
CA GLY A 192 12.76 6.21 -10.97
C GLY A 192 11.40 6.03 -10.31
N ASP A 193 10.47 6.96 -10.53
CA ASP A 193 9.06 6.75 -10.16
C ASP A 193 8.54 5.43 -10.76
N ALA A 194 8.89 5.14 -12.01
CA ALA A 194 8.49 3.91 -12.69
C ALA A 194 9.20 2.65 -12.15
N LEU A 195 10.51 2.71 -11.89
CA LEU A 195 11.24 1.56 -11.31
C LEU A 195 10.69 1.23 -9.92
N GLU A 196 10.55 2.23 -9.07
CA GLU A 196 10.01 2.06 -7.72
C GLU A 196 8.59 1.49 -7.77
N GLU A 197 7.71 2.06 -8.59
CA GLU A 197 6.32 1.62 -8.67
C GLU A 197 6.19 0.19 -9.24
N LEU A 198 7.05 -0.21 -10.19
CA LEU A 198 7.10 -1.61 -10.65
C LEU A 198 7.54 -2.57 -9.55
N LEU A 199 8.51 -2.17 -8.71
CA LEU A 199 8.91 -2.95 -7.55
C LEU A 199 7.80 -3.02 -6.50
N ILE A 200 7.02 -1.94 -6.32
CA ILE A 200 5.83 -1.92 -5.45
C ILE A 200 4.72 -2.85 -5.98
N LYS A 201 4.51 -2.86 -7.30
CA LYS A 201 3.48 -3.67 -7.96
C LYS A 201 3.76 -5.16 -7.88
N TYR A 202 5.00 -5.57 -8.16
CA TYR A 202 5.35 -7.00 -8.33
C TYR A 202 6.19 -7.59 -7.19
N GLY A 203 6.90 -6.76 -6.42
CA GLY A 203 7.69 -7.18 -5.28
C GLY A 203 6.92 -7.17 -3.95
N THR A 204 7.58 -7.63 -2.89
CA THR A 204 7.03 -7.57 -1.52
C THR A 204 7.79 -6.55 -0.68
N LEU A 205 7.07 -5.54 -0.17
CA LEU A 205 7.66 -4.55 0.73
C LEU A 205 8.10 -5.22 2.05
N LYS A 206 9.37 -5.07 2.38
CA LYS A 206 9.93 -5.40 3.69
C LYS A 206 10.84 -4.26 4.11
N GLN A 207 10.52 -3.61 5.23
CA GLN A 207 11.42 -2.60 5.80
C GLN A 207 12.73 -3.28 6.19
N MET A 208 13.79 -2.93 5.47
CA MET A 208 15.14 -3.41 5.72
C MET A 208 15.91 -2.29 6.40
N HIS A 209 16.16 -2.46 7.71
CA HIS A 209 17.02 -1.54 8.47
C HIS A 209 18.48 -1.81 8.11
N PHE A 210 19.23 -0.74 7.87
CA PHE A 210 20.69 -0.74 7.84
C PHE A 210 21.20 0.26 8.87
#